data_AF-A0AB33KHJ7-F1
#
_entry.id   AF-A0AB33KHJ7-F1
#
_cell.length_a   1.000
_cell.length_b   1.000
_cell.length_c   1.000
_cell.angle_alpha   90.00
_cell.angle_beta   90.00
_cell.angle_gamma   90.00
#
_symmetry.space_group_name_H-M   'P 1'
#
loop_
_entity.id
_entity.type
_entity.pdbx_description
1 polymer ?
#
loop_
_entity_poly.entity_id
_entity_poly.type
_entity_poly.pdbx_seq_one_letter_code
_entity_poly.pdbx_strand_id
1 'polypeptide(L)' 'MTQVVTLSAPNAQDSVALAEIELCGELMIAASAAGEERLSPDRIDEVLDVRSAESWATVPRQAARRG' A
#
# COMPACT_ATOMS: atom_id res chain seq x y z
N MET A 1 -8.68 -15.49 24.14
CA MET A 1 -9.89 -14.65 24.10
C MET A 1 -9.92 -13.94 22.76
N THR A 2 -10.89 -14.22 21.90
CA THR A 2 -11.09 -13.53 20.62
C THR A 2 -12.04 -12.37 20.84
N GLN A 3 -11.57 -11.14 20.65
CA GLN A 3 -12.45 -9.98 20.67
C GLN A 3 -13.22 -9.93 19.36
N VAL A 4 -14.55 -9.94 19.44
CA VAL A 4 -15.42 -9.70 18.30
C VAL A 4 -15.68 -8.19 18.23
N VAL A 5 -15.29 -7.56 17.13
CA VAL A 5 -15.57 -6.15 16.85
C VAL A 5 -16.80 -6.08 15.98
N THR A 6 -17.84 -5.40 16.46
CA THR A 6 -19.05 -5.09 15.69
C THR A 6 -18.89 -3.72 15.02
N LEU A 7 -18.88 -3.70 13.68
CA LEU A 7 -18.89 -2.46 12.90
C LEU A 7 -20.33 -1.97 12.69
N SER A 8 -20.51 -0.65 12.72
CA SER A 8 -21.78 -0.02 12.34
C SER A 8 -21.95 0.00 10.83
N ALA A 9 -23.18 0.22 10.35
CA ALA A 9 -23.45 0.34 8.92
C ALA A 9 -22.67 1.54 8.32
N PRO A 10 -22.13 1.41 7.10
CA PRO A 10 -21.40 2.49 6.44
C PRO A 10 -22.31 3.70 6.22
N ASN A 11 -21.80 4.88 6.51
CA ASN A 11 -22.47 6.13 6.16
C ASN A 11 -22.14 6.54 4.70
N ALA A 12 -22.70 7.65 4.25
CA ALA A 12 -22.48 8.13 2.88
C ALA A 12 -21.00 8.44 2.58
N GLN A 13 -20.24 8.97 3.55
CA GLN A 13 -18.80 9.20 3.40
C GLN A 13 -18.02 7.89 3.33
N ASP A 14 -18.39 6.89 4.13
CA ASP A 14 -17.75 5.57 4.06
C ASP A 14 -17.95 4.95 2.67
N SER A 15 -19.13 5.12 2.07
CA SER A 15 -19.43 4.63 0.72
C SER A 15 -18.61 5.33 -0.36
N VAL A 16 -18.41 6.66 -0.24
CA VAL A 16 -17.55 7.43 -1.13
C VAL A 16 -16.09 6.99 -0.99
N ALA A 17 -15.61 6.84 0.24
CA ALA A 17 -14.24 6.38 0.50
C ALA A 17 -14.00 4.97 -0.07
N LEU A 18 -14.95 4.06 0.07
CA LEU A 18 -14.85 2.72 -0.52
C LEU A 18 -14.81 2.78 -2.06
N ALA A 19 -15.61 3.65 -2.69
CA ALA A 19 -15.57 3.84 -4.14
C ALA A 19 -14.23 4.44 -4.61
N GLU A 20 -13.65 5.36 -3.84
CA GLU A 20 -12.31 5.90 -4.13
C GLU A 20 -11.21 4.85 -3.98
N ILE A 21 -11.28 3.99 -2.95
CA ILE A 21 -10.33 2.89 -2.77
C ILE A 21 -10.39 1.92 -3.95
N GLU A 22 -11.60 1.54 -4.38
CA GLU A 22 -11.79 0.67 -5.54
C GLU A 22 -11.19 1.30 -6.81
N LEU A 23 -11.51 2.56 -7.08
CA LEU A 23 -10.95 3.28 -8.23
C LEU A 23 -9.41 3.39 -8.16
N CYS A 24 -8.86 3.66 -6.99
CA CYS A 24 -7.42 3.72 -6.79
C CYS A 24 -6.74 2.37 -7.06
N GLY A 25 -7.35 1.28 -6.59
CA GLY A 25 -6.85 -0.08 -6.82
C GLY A 25 -6.77 -0.42 -8.30
N GLU A 26 -7.85 -0.16 -9.03
CA GLU A 26 -7.93 -0.38 -10.48
C GLU A 26 -6.87 0.45 -11.23
N LEU A 27 -6.67 1.72 -10.86
CA LEU A 27 -5.65 2.58 -11.46
C LEU A 27 -4.22 2.10 -11.16
N MET A 28 -3.94 1.61 -9.96
CA MET A 28 -2.63 1.03 -9.62
C MET A 28 -2.33 -0.21 -10.46
N ILE A 29 -3.33 -1.08 -10.67
CA ILE A 29 -3.19 -2.28 -11.49
C ILE A 29 -2.96 -1.88 -12.95
N ALA A 30 -3.78 -0.97 -13.49
CA ALA A 30 -3.64 -0.47 -14.85
C ALA A 30 -2.27 0.18 -15.08
N ALA A 31 -1.79 0.99 -14.15
CA ALA A 31 -0.47 1.61 -14.22
C ALA A 31 0.67 0.58 -14.14
N SER A 32 0.55 -0.44 -13.29
CA SER A 32 1.54 -1.52 -13.17
C SER A 32 1.56 -2.44 -14.39
N ALA A 33 0.42 -2.61 -15.06
CA ALA A 33 0.29 -3.37 -16.30
C ALA A 33 0.65 -2.55 -17.56
N ALA A 34 0.69 -1.22 -17.44
CA ALA A 34 1.21 -0.36 -18.50
C ALA A 34 2.70 -0.70 -18.72
N GLY A 35 3.11 -0.89 -19.97
CA GLY A 35 4.46 -1.33 -20.34
C GLY A 35 5.54 -0.25 -20.17
N GLU A 36 5.36 0.66 -19.22
CA GLU A 36 6.33 1.67 -18.86
C GLU A 36 7.56 1.00 -18.24
N GLU A 37 8.76 1.50 -18.56
CA GLU A 37 10.00 1.02 -17.95
C GLU A 37 9.99 1.31 -16.44
N ARG A 38 10.58 0.40 -15.65
CA ARG A 38 10.72 0.63 -14.21
C ARG A 38 11.53 1.91 -14.00
N LEU A 39 11.12 2.73 -13.04
CA LEU A 39 11.92 3.89 -12.63
C LEU A 39 13.36 3.43 -12.27
N SER A 40 14.35 4.24 -12.63
CA SER A 40 15.72 3.99 -12.20
C SER A 40 15.83 4.05 -10.67
N PRO A 41 16.76 3.32 -10.05
CA PRO A 41 16.99 3.36 -8.61
C PRO A 41 17.17 4.78 -8.07
N ASP A 42 17.96 5.62 -8.75
CA ASP A 42 18.17 7.02 -8.35
C ASP A 42 16.87 7.84 -8.34
N ARG A 43 15.98 7.61 -9.32
CA ARG A 43 14.69 8.29 -9.41
C ARG A 43 13.69 7.76 -8.37
N ILE A 44 13.77 6.47 -8.05
CA ILE A 44 13.00 5.87 -6.96
C ILE A 44 13.42 6.50 -5.64
N ASP A 45 14.71 6.63 -5.37
CA ASP A 45 15.23 7.23 -4.13
C ASP A 45 14.85 8.72 -4.00
N GLU A 46 14.83 9.46 -5.11
CA GLU A 46 14.35 10.85 -5.17
C GLU A 46 12.85 10.95 -4.86
N VAL A 47 12.02 10.08 -5.47
CA VAL A 47 10.56 10.08 -5.26
C VAL A 47 10.19 9.64 -3.84
N LEU A 48 10.91 8.66 -3.29
CA LEU A 48 10.66 8.10 -1.97
C LEU A 48 11.34 8.88 -0.84
N ASP A 49 12.13 9.90 -1.15
CA ASP A 49 12.95 10.67 -0.19
C ASP A 49 13.71 9.76 0.80
N VAL A 50 14.28 8.66 0.30
CA VAL A 50 14.90 7.60 1.14
C VAL A 50 16.09 8.13 1.92
N ARG A 51 16.69 9.23 1.47
CA ARG A 51 17.79 9.92 2.19
C ARG A 51 17.36 10.47 3.55
N SER A 52 16.06 10.66 3.79
CA SER A 52 15.50 11.00 5.10
C SER A 52 14.95 9.78 5.88
N ALA A 53 14.92 8.60 5.27
CA ALA A 53 14.20 7.41 5.75
C ALA A 53 15.08 6.36 6.44
N GLU A 54 16.13 6.75 7.19
CA GLU A 54 16.84 5.82 8.09
C GLU A 54 15.91 5.14 9.11
N SER A 55 14.67 5.64 9.27
CA SER A 55 13.63 5.10 10.16
C SER A 55 12.85 3.90 9.62
N TRP A 56 12.87 3.59 8.32
CA TRP A 56 12.15 2.41 7.77
C TRP A 56 12.93 1.09 7.93
N ALA A 57 14.18 1.14 8.42
CA ALA A 57 15.09 -0.01 8.49
C ALA A 57 14.71 -1.13 9.48
N THR A 58 13.48 -1.16 10.00
CA THR A 58 13.04 -2.20 10.97
C THR A 58 11.65 -2.77 10.67
N VAL A 59 11.32 -3.06 9.42
CA VAL A 59 10.34 -4.12 9.13
C VAL A 59 11.11 -5.45 9.06
N PRO A 60 11.14 -6.28 10.12
CA PRO A 60 11.73 -7.60 10.03
C PRO A 60 10.93 -8.41 9.00
N ARG A 61 11.53 -8.65 7.83
CA ARG A 61 11.00 -9.61 6.86
C ARG A 61 10.92 -10.94 7.58
N GLN A 62 9.71 -11.44 7.80
CA GLN A 62 9.46 -12.68 8.53
C GLN A 62 10.16 -13.85 7.82
N ALA A 63 11.41 -14.09 8.18
CA ALA A 63 12.20 -15.24 7.79
C ALA A 63 11.76 -16.43 8.65
N ALA A 64 10.54 -16.93 8.43
CA ALA A 64 10.04 -18.13 9.09
C ALA A 64 8.88 -18.78 8.30
N ARG A 65 9.14 -19.14 7.05
CA ARG A 65 8.44 -20.24 6.38
C ARG A 65 9.48 -21.26 5.93
N ARG A 66 10.21 -21.80 6.91
CA ARG A 66 11.00 -23.02 6.73
C ARG A 66 10.40 -24.07 7.67
N GLY A 67 9.82 -25.09 7.06
CA GLY A 67 9.16 -26.25 7.66
C GLY A 67 8.64 -27.09 6.53
#